data_AF-A0A5B8Z1Q5-F1
#
_entry.id   AF-A0A5B8Z1Q5-F1
#
_cell.length_a   1.000
_cell.length_b   1.000
_cell.length_c   1.000
_cell.angle_alpha   90.00
_cell.angle_beta   90.00
_cell.angle_gamma   90.00
#
_symmetry.space_group_name_H-M   'P 1'
#
loop_
_entity.id
_entity.type
_entity.pdbx_description
1 polymer ?
#
loop_
_entity_poly.entity_id
_entity_poly.type
_entity_poly.pdbx_seq_one_letter_code
_entity_poly.pdbx_strand_id
1 'polypeptide(L)'
;AIEKAGHKGKFAICMDCAASEAYDADKKMYNLTFKNPEPTYVSAKQLQETYERWVAEYPLVSIEDPFAEDNFDEFAAITKALTGKAQIVGDDLTVTNVDRVKMAIEKSACNSLLLKINQIGTISESIAAAK
;
A
#
# COMPACT_ATOMS: atom_id res chain seq x y z
N ALA A 1 -12.12 -8.44 -18.69
CA ALA A 1 -10.94 -8.75 -19.52
C ALA A 1 -10.48 -10.20 -19.35
N ILE A 2 -10.09 -10.62 -18.13
CA ILE A 2 -9.54 -11.95 -17.82
C ILE A 2 -10.41 -13.12 -18.32
N GLU A 3 -11.70 -13.11 -18.01
CA GLU A 3 -12.61 -14.19 -18.43
C GLU A 3 -12.79 -14.24 -19.95
N LYS A 4 -12.96 -13.09 -20.60
CA LYS A 4 -13.06 -12.98 -22.07
C LYS A 4 -11.81 -13.53 -22.78
N ALA A 5 -10.63 -13.41 -22.15
CA ALA A 5 -9.38 -13.97 -22.66
C ALA A 5 -9.21 -15.48 -22.38
N GLY A 6 -10.15 -16.13 -21.69
CA GLY A 6 -10.07 -17.56 -21.36
C GLY A 6 -9.08 -17.89 -20.23
N HIS A 7 -8.80 -16.92 -19.35
CA HIS A 7 -7.81 -17.07 -18.27
C HIS A 7 -8.41 -17.00 -16.85
N LYS A 8 -9.70 -17.35 -16.71
CA LYS A 8 -10.37 -17.40 -15.41
C LYS A 8 -9.60 -18.28 -14.42
N GLY A 9 -9.35 -17.76 -13.22
CA GLY A 9 -8.62 -18.44 -12.16
C GLY A 9 -7.09 -18.51 -12.33
N LYS A 10 -6.54 -17.95 -13.42
CA LYS A 10 -5.09 -17.90 -13.68
C LYS A 10 -4.44 -16.56 -13.35
N PHE A 11 -5.23 -15.57 -12.97
CA PHE A 11 -4.80 -14.21 -12.66
C PHE A 11 -5.23 -13.82 -11.26
N ALA A 12 -4.35 -13.08 -10.60
CA ALA A 12 -4.66 -12.26 -9.44
C ALA A 12 -4.59 -10.78 -9.83
N ILE A 13 -5.01 -9.91 -8.92
CA ILE A 13 -4.93 -8.46 -9.05
C ILE A 13 -3.95 -7.95 -7.98
N CYS A 14 -3.18 -6.93 -8.34
CA CYS A 14 -2.37 -6.12 -7.44
C CYS A 14 -2.77 -4.66 -7.67
N MET A 15 -2.68 -3.81 -6.65
CA MET A 15 -2.93 -2.37 -6.78
C MET A 15 -1.80 -1.59 -6.13
N ASP A 16 -1.50 -0.44 -6.72
CA ASP A 16 -0.76 0.66 -6.10
C ASP A 16 -1.76 1.81 -5.93
N CYS A 17 -1.98 2.21 -4.68
CA CYS A 17 -2.91 3.29 -4.35
C CYS A 17 -2.22 4.65 -4.38
N ALA A 18 -0.89 4.70 -4.18
CA ALA A 18 -0.11 5.92 -3.96
C ALA A 18 -0.85 6.92 -3.04
N ALA A 19 -1.37 6.43 -1.91
CA ALA A 19 -2.38 7.16 -1.14
C ALA A 19 -1.88 8.47 -0.53
N SER A 20 -0.56 8.64 -0.39
CA SER A 20 0.09 9.91 -0.05
C SER A 20 -0.35 11.06 -0.96
N GLU A 21 -0.51 10.82 -2.27
CA GLU A 21 -0.91 11.83 -3.26
C GLU A 21 -2.34 12.35 -3.06
N ALA A 22 -3.18 11.55 -2.41
CA ALA A 22 -4.55 11.92 -2.08
C ALA A 22 -4.70 12.41 -0.64
N TYR A 23 -3.66 12.34 0.19
CA TYR A 23 -3.77 12.63 1.62
C TYR A 23 -3.71 14.14 1.91
N ASP A 24 -4.67 14.63 2.67
CA ASP A 24 -4.72 16.00 3.18
C ASP A 24 -4.32 15.98 4.66
N ALA A 25 -3.11 16.48 4.97
CA ALA A 25 -2.54 16.45 6.31
C ALA A 25 -3.31 17.31 7.34
N ASP A 26 -3.94 18.40 6.89
CA ASP A 26 -4.71 19.29 7.77
C ASP A 26 -6.02 18.62 8.19
N LYS A 27 -6.68 17.90 7.26
CA LYS A 27 -7.94 17.19 7.52
C LYS A 27 -7.74 15.78 8.05
N LYS A 28 -6.55 15.20 7.86
CA LYS A 28 -6.24 13.78 8.11
C LYS A 28 -7.20 12.84 7.38
N MET A 29 -7.46 13.14 6.11
CA MET A 29 -8.38 12.41 5.23
C MET A 29 -7.81 12.30 3.82
N TYR A 30 -8.32 11.35 3.05
CA TYR A 30 -7.92 11.09 1.67
C TYR A 30 -8.94 11.66 0.70
N ASN A 31 -8.54 12.56 -0.19
CA ASN A 31 -9.38 13.13 -1.25
C ASN A 31 -9.34 12.24 -2.50
N LEU A 32 -10.32 11.36 -2.66
CA LEU A 32 -10.39 10.43 -3.79
C LEU A 32 -10.68 11.11 -5.13
N THR A 33 -11.04 12.40 -5.12
CA THR A 33 -11.30 13.21 -6.31
C THR A 33 -10.38 14.42 -6.39
N PHE A 34 -9.14 14.33 -5.88
CA PHE A 34 -8.16 15.43 -5.88
C PHE A 34 -7.81 16.03 -7.26
N LYS A 35 -8.13 15.32 -8.34
CA LYS A 35 -7.98 15.81 -9.73
C LYS A 35 -9.22 16.56 -10.25
N ASN A 36 -10.28 16.63 -9.45
CA ASN A 36 -11.54 17.31 -9.77
C ASN A 36 -11.74 18.53 -8.85
N PRO A 37 -12.58 19.50 -9.24
CA PRO A 37 -12.87 20.67 -8.40
C PRO A 37 -13.56 20.32 -7.07
N GLU A 38 -14.49 19.36 -7.09
CA GLU A 38 -15.26 18.95 -5.91
C GLU A 38 -14.56 17.80 -5.18
N PRO A 39 -14.15 17.98 -3.90
CA PRO A 39 -13.40 16.96 -3.18
C PRO A 39 -14.32 15.90 -2.56
N THR A 40 -13.85 14.66 -2.55
CA THR A 40 -14.51 13.53 -1.89
C THR A 40 -13.56 12.97 -0.86
N TYR A 41 -13.72 13.41 0.39
CA TYR A 41 -12.88 12.97 1.49
C TYR A 41 -13.38 11.65 2.08
N VAL A 42 -12.45 10.72 2.29
CA VAL A 42 -12.67 9.50 3.06
C VAL A 42 -11.64 9.42 4.18
N SER A 43 -12.05 8.87 5.33
CA SER A 43 -11.14 8.57 6.44
C SER A 43 -10.31 7.32 6.14
N ALA A 44 -9.18 7.15 6.84
CA ALA A 44 -8.38 5.93 6.79
C ALA A 44 -9.21 4.67 7.08
N LYS A 45 -10.15 4.75 8.02
CA LYS A 45 -11.07 3.63 8.35
C LYS A 45 -11.96 3.25 7.16
N GLN A 46 -12.59 4.22 6.50
CA GLN A 46 -13.43 3.96 5.32
C GLN A 46 -12.61 3.40 4.16
N LEU A 47 -11.36 3.85 4.02
CA LEU A 47 -10.44 3.35 3.02
C LEU A 47 -10.01 1.89 3.34
N GLN A 48 -9.72 1.58 4.61
CA GLN A 48 -9.48 0.22 5.09
C GLN A 48 -10.66 -0.72 4.79
N GLU A 49 -11.89 -0.32 5.14
CA GLU A 49 -13.12 -1.07 4.86
C GLU A 49 -13.30 -1.33 3.35
N THR A 50 -12.87 -0.37 2.51
CA THR A 50 -12.88 -0.53 1.06
C THR A 50 -11.91 -1.60 0.60
N TYR A 51 -10.67 -1.59 1.10
CA TYR A 51 -9.66 -2.60 0.78
C TYR A 51 -10.05 -4.00 1.24
N GLU A 52 -10.57 -4.14 2.47
CA GLU A 52 -11.05 -5.42 2.99
C GLU A 52 -12.16 -6.01 2.14
N ARG A 53 -13.13 -5.18 1.71
CA ARG A 53 -14.17 -5.59 0.78
C ARG A 53 -13.59 -6.02 -0.56
N TRP A 54 -12.65 -5.26 -1.14
CA TRP A 54 -12.07 -5.62 -2.44
C TRP A 54 -11.28 -6.92 -2.39
N VAL A 55 -10.56 -7.21 -1.31
CA VAL A 55 -9.89 -8.51 -1.12
C VAL A 55 -10.90 -9.65 -0.98
N ALA A 56 -12.10 -9.40 -0.45
CA ALA A 56 -13.16 -10.41 -0.36
C ALA A 56 -13.87 -10.66 -1.71
N GLU A 57 -14.02 -9.62 -2.53
CA GLU A 57 -14.78 -9.69 -3.79
C GLU A 57 -13.94 -10.06 -5.02
N TYR A 58 -12.64 -9.75 -5.00
CA TYR A 58 -11.73 -9.93 -6.13
C TYR A 58 -10.52 -10.80 -5.72
N PRO A 59 -9.82 -11.44 -6.67
CA PRO A 59 -8.56 -12.12 -6.39
C PRO A 59 -7.41 -11.11 -6.19
N LEU A 60 -7.61 -10.11 -5.33
CA LEU A 60 -6.66 -9.07 -4.99
C LEU A 60 -5.69 -9.60 -3.92
N VAL A 61 -4.44 -9.82 -4.32
CA VAL A 61 -3.42 -10.48 -3.49
C VAL A 61 -2.32 -9.54 -3.01
N SER A 62 -2.30 -8.29 -3.49
CA SER A 62 -1.28 -7.30 -3.15
C SER A 62 -1.84 -5.88 -3.21
N ILE A 63 -1.56 -5.08 -2.19
CA ILE A 63 -1.92 -3.67 -2.10
C ILE A 63 -0.66 -2.89 -1.69
N GLU A 64 -0.23 -2.00 -2.55
CA GLU A 64 0.89 -1.08 -2.38
C GLU A 64 0.36 0.31 -1.96
N ASP A 65 1.06 0.90 -0.99
CA ASP A 65 0.80 2.21 -0.38
C ASP A 65 -0.68 2.54 -0.13
N PRO A 66 -1.39 1.72 0.67
CA PRO A 66 -2.81 1.93 1.00
C PRO A 66 -3.08 3.22 1.80
N PHE A 67 -2.07 3.81 2.42
CA PHE A 67 -2.18 5.00 3.28
C PHE A 67 -1.00 5.94 3.04
N ALA A 68 -1.05 7.14 3.63
CA ALA A 68 0.01 8.12 3.49
C ALA A 68 1.34 7.62 4.09
N GLU A 69 2.46 8.09 3.53
CA GLU A 69 3.82 7.61 3.78
C GLU A 69 4.27 7.60 5.24
N ASP A 70 3.71 8.43 6.13
CA ASP A 70 4.06 8.45 7.55
C ASP A 70 3.01 7.81 8.47
N ASN A 71 1.92 7.26 7.92
CA ASN A 71 0.81 6.70 8.68
C ASN A 71 1.03 5.20 9.02
N PHE A 72 2.13 4.88 9.70
CA PHE A 72 2.49 3.50 10.06
C PHE A 72 1.41 2.73 10.82
N ASP A 73 0.64 3.41 11.68
CA ASP A 73 -0.40 2.74 12.49
C ASP A 73 -1.58 2.30 11.62
N GLU A 74 -1.92 3.07 10.57
CA GLU A 74 -2.94 2.71 9.57
C GLU A 74 -2.48 1.52 8.73
N PHE A 75 -1.22 1.56 8.30
CA PHE A 75 -0.52 0.44 7.64
C PHE A 75 -0.54 -0.84 8.49
N ALA A 76 -0.20 -0.75 9.77
CA ALA A 76 -0.21 -1.89 10.68
C ALA A 76 -1.62 -2.48 10.86
N ALA A 77 -2.64 -1.61 10.92
CA ALA A 77 -4.04 -2.03 11.02
C ALA A 77 -4.48 -2.86 9.80
N ILE A 78 -4.24 -2.38 8.57
CA ILE A 78 -4.61 -3.13 7.36
C ILE A 78 -3.76 -4.40 7.18
N THR A 79 -2.46 -4.34 7.49
CA THR A 79 -1.56 -5.51 7.43
C THR A 79 -2.06 -6.63 8.34
N LYS A 80 -2.49 -6.28 9.56
CA LYS A 80 -3.11 -7.24 10.48
C LYS A 80 -4.44 -7.76 9.94
N ALA A 81 -5.31 -6.89 9.43
CA ALA A 81 -6.63 -7.28 8.94
C ALA A 81 -6.58 -8.22 7.71
N LEU A 82 -5.57 -8.06 6.86
CA LEU A 82 -5.40 -8.82 5.61
C LEU A 82 -4.33 -9.91 5.66
N THR A 83 -3.82 -10.23 6.86
CA THR A 83 -2.83 -11.30 7.06
C THR A 83 -3.31 -12.61 6.41
N GLY A 84 -2.47 -13.17 5.53
CA GLY A 84 -2.75 -14.42 4.80
C GLY A 84 -3.72 -14.28 3.62
N LYS A 85 -4.24 -13.09 3.33
CA LYS A 85 -5.17 -12.82 2.22
C LYS A 85 -4.54 -11.97 1.13
N ALA A 86 -3.88 -10.87 1.51
CA ALA A 86 -3.15 -10.00 0.61
C ALA A 86 -1.86 -9.51 1.28
N GLN A 87 -0.80 -9.33 0.49
CA GLN A 87 0.39 -8.63 0.95
C GLN A 87 0.13 -7.12 0.98
N ILE A 88 0.71 -6.44 1.97
CA ILE A 88 0.76 -4.98 2.05
C ILE A 88 2.19 -4.59 1.71
N VAL A 89 2.34 -3.88 0.61
CA VAL A 89 3.62 -3.42 0.08
C VAL A 89 3.84 -1.98 0.56
N GLY A 90 4.98 -1.72 1.19
CA GLY A 90 5.43 -0.36 1.47
C GLY A 90 6.40 0.10 0.40
N ASP A 91 6.06 1.16 -0.32
CA ASP A 91 6.93 1.86 -1.27
C ASP A 91 7.34 3.22 -0.72
N ASP A 92 6.48 4.24 -0.73
CA ASP A 92 6.74 5.53 -0.08
C ASP A 92 6.90 5.36 1.44
N LEU A 93 6.23 4.36 2.03
CA LEU A 93 6.44 3.97 3.42
C LEU A 93 7.91 3.53 3.67
N THR A 94 8.57 2.87 2.72
CA THR A 94 9.90 2.29 2.99
C THR A 94 11.03 3.01 2.29
N VAL A 95 10.76 3.66 1.16
CA VAL A 95 11.68 4.32 0.23
C VAL A 95 12.99 3.54 0.01
N THR A 96 12.91 2.20 0.01
CA THR A 96 14.09 1.31 -0.03
C THR A 96 15.17 1.66 1.01
N ASN A 97 14.81 2.36 2.09
CA ASN A 97 15.72 2.85 3.11
C ASN A 97 15.73 1.89 4.30
N VAL A 98 16.94 1.46 4.69
CA VAL A 98 17.14 0.46 5.75
C VAL A 98 16.48 0.85 7.07
N ASP A 99 16.51 2.13 7.45
CA ASP A 99 15.96 2.57 8.74
C ASP A 99 14.43 2.69 8.71
N ARG A 100 13.86 3.11 7.57
CA ARG A 100 12.42 3.05 7.33
C ARG A 100 11.91 1.61 7.30
N VAL A 101 12.63 0.70 6.66
CA VAL A 101 12.31 -0.75 6.66
C VAL A 101 12.33 -1.31 8.08
N LYS A 102 13.36 -1.01 8.89
CA LYS A 102 13.39 -1.41 10.31
C LYS A 102 12.19 -0.88 11.08
N MET A 103 11.81 0.39 10.87
CA MET A 103 10.63 0.98 11.51
C MET A 103 9.33 0.27 11.09
N ALA A 104 9.19 -0.05 9.80
CA ALA A 104 8.04 -0.79 9.30
C ALA A 104 7.96 -2.21 9.91
N ILE A 105 9.11 -2.87 10.11
CA ILE A 105 9.20 -4.15 10.81
C ILE A 105 8.77 -4.02 12.28
N GLU A 106 9.35 -3.06 13.01
CA GLU A 106 9.04 -2.82 14.43
C GLU A 106 7.54 -2.58 14.65
N LYS A 107 6.92 -1.82 13.76
CA LYS A 107 5.49 -1.48 13.82
C LYS A 107 4.58 -2.52 13.16
N SER A 108 5.13 -3.56 12.54
CA SER A 108 4.36 -4.51 11.71
C SER A 108 3.49 -3.80 10.65
N ALA A 109 4.03 -2.73 10.07
CA ALA A 109 3.29 -1.80 9.21
C ALA A 109 3.02 -2.38 7.82
N CYS A 110 3.97 -3.13 7.24
CA CYS A 110 3.80 -3.84 5.98
C CYS A 110 4.44 -5.23 6.06
N ASN A 111 4.20 -6.07 5.06
CA ASN A 111 4.79 -7.42 4.97
C ASN A 111 5.45 -7.70 3.61
N SER A 112 5.61 -6.66 2.79
CA SER A 112 6.33 -6.69 1.52
C SER A 112 7.04 -5.35 1.30
N LEU A 113 8.23 -5.41 0.71
CA LEU A 113 9.05 -4.26 0.33
C LEU A 113 8.97 -4.05 -1.19
N LEU A 114 8.67 -2.83 -1.64
CA LEU A 114 8.95 -2.46 -3.02
C LEU A 114 10.38 -1.92 -3.11
N LEU A 115 11.26 -2.64 -3.82
CA LEU A 115 12.67 -2.30 -3.89
C LEU A 115 12.96 -1.46 -5.15
N LYS A 116 13.22 -0.17 -4.96
CA LYS A 116 13.62 0.78 -6.01
C LYS A 116 15.03 1.29 -5.73
N ILE A 117 15.99 0.76 -6.48
CA ILE A 117 17.43 1.04 -6.28
C ILE A 117 17.79 2.54 -6.32
N ASN A 118 17.02 3.35 -7.04
CA ASN A 118 17.24 4.79 -7.17
C ASN A 118 16.70 5.61 -5.99
N GLN A 119 15.87 5.03 -5.11
CA GLN A 119 15.45 5.70 -3.86
C GLN A 119 16.59 5.73 -2.83
N ILE A 120 17.43 4.69 -2.80
CA ILE A 120 18.54 4.57 -1.84
C ILE A 120 19.92 4.91 -2.44
N GLY A 121 20.05 4.85 -3.77
CA GLY A 121 21.19 5.41 -4.51
C GLY A 121 22.34 4.44 -4.78
N THR A 122 22.49 3.36 -4.02
CA THR A 122 23.52 2.33 -4.28
C THR A 122 22.97 0.91 -4.26
N ILE A 123 23.61 0.02 -5.04
CA ILE A 123 23.28 -1.41 -5.05
C ILE A 123 23.57 -2.05 -3.68
N SER A 124 24.65 -1.64 -3.01
CA SER A 124 25.02 -2.15 -1.68
C SER A 124 23.92 -1.88 -0.64
N GLU A 125 23.38 -0.66 -0.62
CA GLU A 125 22.30 -0.29 0.29
C GLU A 125 20.97 -0.92 -0.11
N SER A 126 20.70 -1.06 -1.42
CA SER A 126 19.52 -1.79 -1.91
C SER A 126 19.51 -3.24 -1.43
N ILE A 127 20.66 -3.93 -1.49
CA ILE A 127 20.82 -5.29 -0.95
C ILE A 127 20.66 -5.29 0.57
N ALA A 128 21.14 -4.27 1.27
CA ALA A 128 20.98 -4.16 2.71
C ALA A 128 19.50 -3.97 3.12
N ALA A 129 18.71 -3.23 2.35
CA ALA A 129 17.28 -3.05 2.59
C ALA A 129 16.47 -4.33 2.30
N ALA A 130 16.93 -5.18 1.38
CA ALA A 130 16.28 -6.44 1.03
C ALA A 130 16.53 -7.60 2.00
N LYS A 131 17.48 -7.44 2.94
CA LYS A 131 17.94 -8.47 3.87
C LYS A 131 17.28 -8.35 5.23
#